data_AF-A0A1Q4HVI0-F1
#
_entry.id   AF-A0A1Q4HVI0-F1
#
_cell.length_a   1.000
_cell.length_b   1.000
_cell.length_c   1.000
_cell.angle_alpha   90.00
_cell.angle_beta   90.00
_cell.angle_gamma   90.00
#
_symmetry.space_group_name_H-M   'P 1'
#
loop_
_entity.id
_entity.type
_entity.pdbx_description
1 polymer ?
#
loop_
_entity_poly.entity_id
_entity_poly.type
_entity_poly.pdbx_seq_one_letter_code
_entity_poly.pdbx_strand_id
1 'polypeptide(L)'
;MKRGLTVAATGAAILAAALSGCSGNKSGGVSTSVPGGSVSAGGNNSTKVIIDGKDQNVQGTTICTKAGGDISIAVGGNTTGISVVLADANPLTVKAVQLGNVNGVTLQYAQGGQGNASVSKDGNTYKVTGTATGIDMANPMQPVNKPFEIDATCS
;
A
#
# COMPACT_ATOMS: atom_id res chain seq x y z
N MET A 1 -22.83 6.14 51.99
CA MET A 1 -21.67 5.29 51.67
C MET A 1 -20.82 5.94 50.58
N LYS A 2 -19.85 6.81 50.90
CA LYS A 2 -18.74 7.17 50.00
C LYS A 2 -17.53 7.53 50.86
N ARG A 3 -16.57 6.61 50.93
CA ARG A 3 -15.27 6.79 51.59
C ARG A 3 -14.37 7.53 50.60
N GLY A 4 -13.79 8.65 51.05
CA GLY A 4 -12.75 9.34 50.31
C GLY A 4 -11.40 8.66 50.43
N LEU A 5 -10.49 8.99 49.52
CA LEU A 5 -9.09 9.21 49.83
C LEU A 5 -8.45 10.06 48.73
N THR A 6 -8.03 11.27 49.10
CA THR A 6 -7.06 12.10 48.37
C THR A 6 -5.66 11.78 48.88
N VAL A 7 -4.67 11.53 48.03
CA VAL A 7 -3.25 11.93 48.23
C VAL A 7 -2.56 12.06 46.87
N ALA A 8 -1.81 13.16 46.72
CA ALA A 8 -0.97 13.55 45.59
C ALA A 8 0.51 13.14 45.78
N ALA A 9 1.27 13.02 44.68
CA ALA A 9 2.75 13.11 44.62
C ALA A 9 3.19 13.19 43.14
N THR A 10 3.72 14.33 42.63
CA THR A 10 5.16 14.63 42.38
C THR A 10 5.91 13.49 41.65
N GLY A 11 6.59 13.62 40.52
CA GLY A 11 7.43 14.67 39.92
C GLY A 11 8.29 14.02 38.81
N ALA A 12 8.96 14.82 37.98
CA ALA A 12 9.53 14.50 36.66
C ALA A 12 10.81 13.63 36.62
N ALA A 13 11.11 13.03 35.44
CA ALA A 13 12.48 12.81 34.95
C ALA A 13 12.54 12.60 33.42
N ILE A 14 13.46 13.32 32.76
CA ILE A 14 13.84 13.24 31.34
C ILE A 14 14.92 12.16 31.20
N LEU A 15 14.88 11.34 30.15
CA LEU A 15 16.05 10.60 29.66
C LEU A 15 16.12 10.65 28.13
N ALA A 16 17.08 11.43 27.63
CA ALA A 16 17.59 11.33 26.28
C ALA A 16 18.59 10.16 26.21
N ALA A 17 18.49 9.33 25.17
CA ALA A 17 19.50 8.34 24.83
C ALA A 17 19.78 8.41 23.32
N ALA A 18 20.88 9.07 22.97
CA ALA A 18 21.51 8.95 21.67
C ALA A 18 22.48 7.76 21.74
N LEU A 19 22.36 6.82 20.79
CA LEU A 19 23.40 5.82 20.51
C LEU A 19 23.58 5.72 18.99
N SER A 20 24.55 6.47 18.51
CA SER A 20 25.27 6.22 17.26
C SER A 20 25.94 4.85 17.31
N GLY A 21 25.64 3.98 16.34
CA GLY A 21 26.25 2.66 16.20
C GLY A 21 26.52 2.33 14.75
N CYS A 22 27.67 2.79 14.24
CA CYS A 22 28.31 2.28 13.03
C CYS A 22 29.62 1.59 13.43
N SER A 23 29.69 0.27 13.23
CA SER A 23 30.92 -0.55 13.11
C SER A 23 30.42 -1.98 12.83
N GLY A 24 30.80 -2.76 11.82
CA GLY A 24 31.91 -2.72 10.87
C GLY A 24 32.31 -4.18 10.62
N ASN A 25 32.46 -4.61 9.34
CA ASN A 25 33.53 -5.49 8.80
C ASN A 25 33.08 -6.38 7.60
N LYS A 26 33.51 -5.94 6.39
CA LYS A 26 33.96 -6.67 5.16
C LYS A 26 33.11 -7.83 4.61
N SER A 27 32.69 -7.82 3.34
CA SER A 27 33.57 -7.97 2.17
C SER A 27 32.98 -7.31 0.91
N GLY A 28 33.86 -6.82 0.02
CA GLY A 28 33.54 -5.86 -1.03
C GLY A 28 33.02 -6.43 -2.35
N GLY A 29 32.44 -5.52 -3.15
CA GLY A 29 32.11 -5.71 -4.56
C GLY A 29 31.56 -4.41 -5.16
N VAL A 30 32.45 -3.61 -5.74
CA VAL A 30 32.28 -2.50 -6.71
C VAL A 30 31.11 -1.50 -6.53
N SER A 31 31.48 -0.22 -6.30
CA SER A 31 30.60 0.93 -6.45
C SER A 31 30.23 1.17 -7.92
N THR A 32 28.93 1.27 -8.21
CA THR A 32 28.45 2.13 -9.31
C THR A 32 27.42 3.08 -8.72
N SER A 33 27.82 4.34 -8.53
CA SER A 33 26.98 5.42 -8.05
C SER A 33 26.01 5.86 -9.16
N VAL A 34 24.72 5.61 -8.98
CA VAL A 34 23.64 6.31 -9.67
C VAL A 34 22.83 7.07 -8.62
N PRO A 35 22.64 8.39 -8.74
CA PRO A 35 21.81 9.15 -7.81
C PRO A 35 20.34 8.90 -8.15
N GLY A 36 19.70 8.01 -7.40
CA GLY A 36 18.27 7.72 -7.48
C GLY A 36 17.92 6.76 -6.34
N GLY A 37 17.22 7.27 -5.33
CA GLY A 37 17.04 6.62 -4.03
C GLY A 37 16.64 5.15 -4.10
N SER A 38 17.45 4.32 -3.44
CA SER A 38 17.14 2.95 -3.09
C SER A 38 15.97 2.89 -2.10
N VAL A 39 14.93 2.12 -2.40
CA VAL A 39 14.06 1.52 -1.39
C VAL A 39 14.10 0.00 -1.54
N SER A 40 15.14 -0.63 -1.01
CA SER A 40 15.07 -2.04 -0.64
C SER A 40 14.59 -2.10 0.81
N ALA A 41 13.27 -2.10 1.00
CA ALA A 41 12.68 -2.43 2.30
C ALA A 41 12.62 -3.95 2.43
N GLY A 42 13.73 -4.54 2.89
CA GLY A 42 13.75 -5.93 3.34
C GLY A 42 13.05 -6.06 4.69
N GLY A 43 12.08 -6.96 4.75
CA GLY A 43 11.51 -7.50 5.99
C GLY A 43 10.22 -6.83 6.45
N ASN A 44 9.08 -7.46 6.14
CA ASN A 44 7.79 -7.48 6.86
C ASN A 44 6.60 -7.35 5.89
N ASN A 45 6.35 -8.33 5.01
CA ASN A 45 5.09 -8.51 4.26
C ASN A 45 4.38 -7.20 3.84
N SER A 46 5.16 -6.21 3.40
CA SER A 46 4.75 -4.81 3.45
C SER A 46 3.98 -4.52 2.19
N THR A 47 2.70 -4.21 2.36
CA THR A 47 1.86 -3.86 1.23
C THR A 47 2.04 -2.38 0.93
N LYS A 48 2.38 -2.06 -0.31
CA LYS A 48 2.65 -0.69 -0.73
C LYS A 48 1.59 -0.28 -1.75
N VAL A 49 1.02 0.91 -1.56
CA VAL A 49 0.04 1.49 -2.49
C VAL A 49 0.47 2.91 -2.80
N ILE A 50 0.74 3.18 -4.06
CA ILE A 50 1.09 4.50 -4.58
C ILE A 50 -0.02 4.95 -5.51
N ILE A 51 -0.52 6.16 -5.32
CA ILE A 51 -1.52 6.79 -6.19
C ILE A 51 -1.01 8.18 -6.53
N ASP A 52 -0.92 8.50 -7.82
CA ASP A 52 -0.40 9.78 -8.31
C ASP A 52 1.02 10.10 -7.80
N GLY A 53 1.86 9.07 -7.66
CA GLY A 53 3.22 9.18 -7.11
C GLY A 53 3.28 9.38 -5.60
N LYS A 54 2.15 9.37 -4.89
CA LYS A 54 2.09 9.52 -3.43
C LYS A 54 1.81 8.18 -2.77
N ASP A 55 2.68 7.80 -1.83
CA ASP A 55 2.44 6.64 -0.98
C ASP A 55 1.20 6.89 -0.10
N GLN A 56 0.28 5.93 -0.11
CA GLN A 56 -0.95 5.99 0.69
C GLN A 56 -0.73 5.52 2.13
N ASN A 57 0.46 4.97 2.43
CA ASN A 57 0.85 4.49 3.76
C ASN A 57 -0.22 3.57 4.37
N VAL A 58 -0.68 2.62 3.55
CA VAL A 58 -1.79 1.73 3.91
C VAL A 58 -1.34 0.78 5.00
N GLN A 59 -2.03 0.82 6.14
CA GLN A 59 -1.78 -0.05 7.27
C GLN A 59 -2.73 -1.27 7.22
N GLY A 60 -2.30 -2.37 7.82
CA GLY A 60 -3.10 -3.59 7.94
C GLY A 60 -2.55 -4.75 7.13
N THR A 61 -3.31 -5.84 7.10
CA THR A 61 -2.91 -7.07 6.40
C THR A 61 -3.47 -7.12 4.99
N THR A 62 -2.77 -7.83 4.11
CA THR A 62 -3.28 -8.17 2.78
C THR A 62 -3.95 -9.53 2.84
N ILE A 63 -5.19 -9.60 2.36
CA ILE A 63 -6.01 -10.81 2.36
C ILE A 63 -6.24 -11.21 0.91
N CYS A 64 -5.85 -12.43 0.55
CA CYS A 64 -6.02 -12.96 -0.79
C CYS A 64 -6.97 -14.14 -0.77
N THR A 65 -8.04 -14.04 -1.55
CA THR A 65 -9.07 -15.07 -1.65
C THR A 65 -9.17 -15.51 -3.10
N LYS A 66 -9.09 -16.82 -3.33
CA LYS A 66 -9.24 -17.42 -4.64
C LYS A 66 -10.57 -18.15 -4.73
N ALA A 67 -11.45 -17.73 -5.63
CA ALA A 67 -12.78 -18.31 -5.80
C ALA A 67 -13.31 -18.03 -7.21
N GLY A 68 -14.07 -18.96 -7.80
CA GLY A 68 -14.78 -18.71 -9.06
C GLY A 68 -13.89 -18.39 -10.27
N GLY A 69 -12.63 -18.82 -10.27
CA GLY A 69 -11.66 -18.47 -11.32
C GLY A 69 -11.05 -17.08 -11.19
N ASP A 70 -11.21 -16.43 -10.03
CA ASP A 70 -10.65 -15.12 -9.72
C ASP A 70 -9.79 -15.15 -8.45
N ILE A 71 -8.84 -14.23 -8.39
CA ILE A 71 -8.05 -13.91 -7.19
C ILE A 71 -8.44 -12.50 -6.75
N SER A 72 -9.10 -12.40 -5.60
CA SER A 72 -9.45 -11.15 -4.95
C SER A 72 -8.40 -10.82 -3.89
N ILE A 73 -7.81 -9.64 -3.97
CA ILE A 73 -6.79 -9.15 -3.06
C ILE A 73 -7.35 -7.91 -2.37
N ALA A 74 -7.53 -7.96 -1.06
CA ALA A 74 -7.88 -6.81 -0.23
C ALA A 74 -6.64 -6.30 0.50
N VAL A 75 -6.37 -5.00 0.40
CA VAL A 75 -5.13 -4.38 0.90
C VAL A 75 -5.42 -3.53 2.13
N GLY A 76 -4.75 -3.81 3.24
CA GLY A 76 -4.98 -3.11 4.52
C GLY A 76 -6.28 -3.52 5.22
N GLY A 77 -6.80 -4.71 4.90
CA GLY A 77 -8.08 -5.23 5.37
C GLY A 77 -9.29 -4.62 4.66
N ASN A 78 -10.49 -4.95 5.14
CA ASN A 78 -11.75 -4.57 4.46
C ASN A 78 -12.15 -3.09 4.67
N THR A 79 -11.46 -2.36 5.55
CA THR A 79 -11.84 -1.00 5.96
C THR A 79 -11.21 0.09 5.10
N THR A 80 -10.14 -0.21 4.35
CA THR A 80 -9.44 0.75 3.48
C THR A 80 -10.19 1.01 2.17
N GLY A 81 -11.03 0.05 1.76
CA GLY A 81 -11.69 0.09 0.46
C GLY A 81 -10.74 -0.12 -0.73
N ILE A 82 -9.52 -0.61 -0.49
CA ILE A 82 -8.54 -0.91 -1.55
C ILE A 82 -8.60 -2.40 -1.88
N SER A 83 -8.89 -2.72 -3.14
CA SER A 83 -8.95 -4.10 -3.61
C SER A 83 -8.53 -4.26 -5.07
N VAL A 84 -8.09 -5.47 -5.40
CA VAL A 84 -7.77 -5.89 -6.76
C VAL A 84 -8.49 -7.21 -7.03
N VAL A 85 -9.06 -7.34 -8.22
CA VAL A 85 -9.58 -8.60 -8.74
C VAL A 85 -8.79 -8.98 -9.98
N LEU A 86 -8.16 -10.14 -9.93
CA LEU A 86 -7.42 -10.74 -11.03
C LEU A 86 -8.16 -11.95 -11.56
N ALA A 87 -8.08 -12.19 -12.87
CA ALA A 87 -8.42 -13.49 -13.41
C ALA A 87 -7.34 -14.50 -13.00
N ASP A 88 -7.74 -15.63 -12.43
CA ASP A 88 -6.86 -16.75 -12.13
C ASP A 88 -6.57 -17.57 -13.39
N ALA A 89 -5.85 -16.95 -14.32
CA ALA A 89 -5.48 -17.53 -15.61
C ALA A 89 -3.97 -17.40 -15.85
N ASN A 90 -3.47 -18.04 -16.90
CA ASN A 90 -2.09 -17.88 -17.36
C ASN A 90 -2.08 -17.38 -18.82
N PRO A 91 -1.70 -16.12 -19.09
CA PRO A 91 -1.19 -15.12 -18.15
C PRO A 91 -2.29 -14.54 -17.23
N LEU A 92 -1.87 -14.05 -16.05
CA LEU A 92 -2.76 -13.31 -15.15
C LEU A 92 -3.22 -12.02 -15.83
N THR A 93 -4.48 -11.64 -15.59
CA THR A 93 -5.04 -10.37 -16.09
C THR A 93 -5.78 -9.64 -14.99
N VAL A 94 -5.76 -8.30 -15.04
CA VAL A 94 -6.48 -7.45 -14.07
C VAL A 94 -7.90 -7.25 -14.54
N LYS A 95 -8.88 -7.71 -13.75
CA LYS A 95 -10.31 -7.49 -14.01
C LYS A 95 -10.80 -6.18 -13.43
N ALA A 96 -10.41 -5.87 -12.19
CA ALA A 96 -10.79 -4.64 -11.52
C ALA A 96 -9.77 -4.21 -10.47
N VAL A 97 -9.71 -2.90 -10.21
CA VAL A 97 -8.98 -2.30 -9.09
C VAL A 97 -9.87 -1.24 -8.47
N GLN A 98 -10.01 -1.25 -7.15
CA GLN A 98 -10.64 -0.19 -6.38
C GLN A 98 -9.57 0.42 -5.47
N LEU A 99 -9.41 1.74 -5.49
CA LEU A 99 -8.40 2.45 -4.71
C LEU A 99 -9.00 3.25 -3.53
N GLY A 100 -10.27 3.04 -3.22
CA GLY A 100 -11.00 3.86 -2.26
C GLY A 100 -11.19 5.32 -2.70
N ASN A 101 -11.42 6.20 -1.73
CA ASN A 101 -11.56 7.64 -1.94
C ASN A 101 -10.20 8.34 -1.74
N VAL A 102 -9.77 9.08 -2.76
CA VAL A 102 -8.52 9.86 -2.74
C VAL A 102 -8.87 11.30 -3.05
N ASN A 103 -8.70 12.18 -2.06
CA ASN A 103 -9.01 13.62 -2.16
C ASN A 103 -10.44 13.91 -2.64
N GLY A 104 -11.43 13.15 -2.18
CA GLY A 104 -12.84 13.35 -2.56
C GLY A 104 -13.27 12.59 -3.82
N VAL A 105 -12.34 11.97 -4.55
CA VAL A 105 -12.61 11.20 -5.76
C VAL A 105 -12.44 9.71 -5.49
N THR A 106 -13.48 8.92 -5.76
CA THR A 106 -13.37 7.45 -5.73
C THR A 106 -12.73 6.97 -7.02
N LEU A 107 -11.55 6.35 -6.91
CA LEU A 107 -10.75 5.92 -8.06
C LEU A 107 -10.85 4.40 -8.25
N GLN A 108 -11.12 3.99 -9.49
CA GLN A 108 -11.25 2.58 -9.86
C GLN A 108 -10.80 2.30 -11.29
N TYR A 109 -10.50 1.05 -11.57
CA TYR A 109 -10.33 0.49 -12.91
C TYR A 109 -11.21 -0.74 -13.05
N ALA A 110 -11.81 -0.92 -14.22
CA ALA A 110 -12.51 -2.13 -14.60
C ALA A 110 -12.16 -2.48 -16.05
N GLN A 111 -11.93 -3.75 -16.32
CA GLN A 111 -11.62 -4.24 -17.67
C GLN A 111 -12.74 -3.87 -18.65
N GLY A 112 -12.37 -3.35 -19.82
CA GLY A 112 -13.31 -2.85 -20.82
C GLY A 112 -13.84 -1.44 -20.56
N GLY A 113 -13.49 -0.83 -19.41
CA GLY A 113 -13.79 0.55 -19.08
C GLY A 113 -12.64 1.52 -19.42
N GLN A 114 -12.63 2.66 -18.74
CA GLN A 114 -11.57 3.67 -18.85
C GLN A 114 -10.34 3.29 -18.02
N GLY A 115 -9.17 3.75 -18.48
CA GLY A 115 -7.88 3.45 -17.87
C GLY A 115 -7.28 2.13 -18.35
N ASN A 116 -6.29 1.65 -17.62
CA ASN A 116 -5.56 0.42 -17.95
C ASN A 116 -5.02 -0.20 -16.67
N ALA A 117 -4.81 -1.51 -16.65
CA ALA A 117 -4.07 -2.15 -15.59
C ALA A 117 -3.34 -3.40 -16.09
N SER A 118 -2.18 -3.66 -15.50
CA SER A 118 -1.35 -4.84 -15.73
C SER A 118 -0.95 -5.44 -14.40
N VAL A 119 -0.72 -6.75 -14.40
CA VAL A 119 -0.25 -7.47 -13.23
C VAL A 119 0.97 -8.31 -13.57
N SER A 120 1.91 -8.34 -12.64
CA SER A 120 2.99 -9.31 -12.59
C SER A 120 3.00 -9.98 -11.22
N LYS A 121 3.50 -11.21 -11.16
CA LYS A 121 3.58 -11.98 -9.93
C LYS A 121 5.00 -12.46 -9.73
N ASP A 122 5.54 -12.23 -8.54
CA ASP A 122 6.83 -12.76 -8.08
C ASP A 122 6.61 -13.51 -6.76
N GLY A 123 6.76 -14.84 -6.79
CA GLY A 123 6.41 -15.70 -5.66
C GLY A 123 4.96 -15.51 -5.20
N ASN A 124 4.80 -14.91 -4.02
CA ASN A 124 3.51 -14.60 -3.39
C ASN A 124 3.12 -13.11 -3.49
N THR A 125 3.93 -12.30 -4.15
CA THR A 125 3.72 -10.86 -4.31
C THR A 125 3.12 -10.58 -5.68
N TYR A 126 2.00 -9.85 -5.68
CA TYR A 126 1.35 -9.33 -6.87
C TYR A 126 1.69 -7.86 -7.00
N LYS A 127 2.29 -7.50 -8.13
CA LYS A 127 2.53 -6.12 -8.51
C LYS A 127 1.54 -5.71 -9.58
N VAL A 128 0.69 -4.74 -9.26
CA VAL A 128 -0.39 -4.26 -10.11
C VAL A 128 -0.16 -2.78 -10.39
N THR A 129 -0.07 -2.42 -11.67
CA THR A 129 0.19 -1.05 -12.11
C THR A 129 -0.84 -0.64 -13.12
N GLY A 130 -1.21 0.64 -13.16
CA GLY A 130 -2.19 1.10 -14.12
C GLY A 130 -2.58 2.56 -13.96
N THR A 131 -3.70 2.90 -14.60
CA THR A 131 -4.39 4.18 -14.45
C THR A 131 -5.81 3.90 -14.03
N ALA A 132 -6.19 4.42 -12.87
CA ALA A 132 -7.55 4.38 -12.36
C ALA A 132 -8.29 5.68 -12.71
N THR A 133 -9.59 5.58 -12.88
CA THR A 133 -10.48 6.69 -13.23
C THR A 133 -11.49 6.92 -12.11
N GLY A 134 -11.91 8.15 -11.92
CA GLY A 134 -12.99 8.53 -11.00
C GLY A 134 -13.70 9.78 -11.47
N ILE A 135 -14.83 10.11 -10.85
CA ILE A 135 -15.58 11.34 -11.10
C ILE A 135 -15.39 12.27 -9.92
N ASP A 136 -14.92 13.49 -10.19
CA ASP A 136 -14.92 14.56 -9.22
C ASP A 136 -16.29 15.25 -9.22
N MET A 137 -16.99 15.21 -8.09
CA MET A 137 -18.32 15.83 -7.97
C MET A 137 -18.27 17.36 -8.02
N ALA A 138 -17.11 17.97 -7.79
CA ALA A 138 -16.90 19.40 -8.01
C ALA A 138 -16.79 19.75 -9.50
N ASN A 139 -16.41 18.78 -10.36
CA ASN A 139 -16.34 18.94 -11.80
C ASN A 139 -16.71 17.63 -12.54
N PRO A 140 -18.01 17.26 -12.58
CA PRO A 140 -18.44 15.95 -13.08
C PRO A 140 -18.34 15.81 -14.60
N MET A 141 -18.02 16.89 -15.33
CA MET A 141 -17.90 16.88 -16.79
C MET A 141 -16.58 16.26 -17.29
N GLN A 142 -15.57 16.12 -16.42
CA GLN A 142 -14.27 15.57 -16.79
C GLN A 142 -13.85 14.48 -15.82
N PRO A 143 -13.62 13.24 -16.31
CA PRO A 143 -13.08 12.18 -15.48
C PRO A 143 -11.67 12.52 -14.96
N VAL A 144 -11.39 12.13 -13.72
CA VAL A 144 -10.08 12.22 -13.11
C VAL A 144 -9.34 10.91 -13.31
N ASN A 145 -8.17 10.98 -13.94
CA ASN A 145 -7.31 9.82 -14.19
C ASN A 145 -6.08 9.92 -13.30
N LYS A 146 -5.75 8.84 -12.57
CA LYS A 146 -4.59 8.79 -11.69
C LYS A 146 -3.81 7.49 -11.89
N PRO A 147 -2.47 7.56 -12.09
CA PRO A 147 -1.65 6.37 -12.12
C PRO A 147 -1.60 5.75 -10.73
N PHE A 148 -1.50 4.43 -10.68
CA PHE A 148 -1.35 3.69 -9.43
C PHE A 148 -0.34 2.54 -9.56
N GLU A 149 0.22 2.17 -8.42
CA GLU A 149 1.07 1.00 -8.21
C GLU A 149 0.69 0.35 -6.88
N ILE A 150 0.43 -0.96 -6.91
CA ILE A 150 0.10 -1.77 -5.74
C ILE A 150 1.07 -2.95 -5.71
N ASP A 151 1.85 -3.05 -4.65
CA ASP A 151 2.64 -4.24 -4.32
C ASP A 151 1.97 -4.94 -3.14
N ALA A 152 1.31 -6.07 -3.41
CA ALA A 152 0.52 -6.81 -2.43
C ALA A 152 1.08 -8.22 -2.25
N THR A 153 1.53 -8.54 -1.04
CA THR A 153 2.05 -9.88 -0.71
C THR A 153 0.99 -10.69 0.03
N CYS A 154 0.58 -11.81 -0.56
CA CYS A 154 -0.36 -12.75 0.06
C CYS A 154 0.39 -13.67 1.03
N SER A 155 0.08 -13.60 2.32
CA SER A 155 0.53 -14.54 3.36
C SER A 155 -0.47 -15.65 3.60
#